data_AF-A0A3S7DA01-F1
#
_entry.id   AF-A0A3S7DA01-F1
#
_cell.length_a   1.000
_cell.length_b   1.000
_cell.length_c   1.000
_cell.angle_alpha   90.00
_cell.angle_beta   90.00
_cell.angle_gamma   90.00
#
_symmetry.space_group_name_H-M   'P 1'
#
loop_
_entity.id
_entity.type
_entity.pdbx_description
1 polymer ?
#
loop_
_entity_poly.entity_id
_entity_poly.type
_entity_poly.pdbx_seq_one_letter_code
_entity_poly.pdbx_strand_id
1 'polypeptide(L)'
;MKLTLDTLKKTGAFTGRPVEKEIKWKGADGKEHIATTYIRPLGYHTATSDVLAGLGKIDGVAGRIAASICDENGHQVFTVSDVTGEADPERGALDGNLTVALLLAIQEVNDLGKTDSAQKMKSGAN
;
A
#
# COMPACT_ATOMS: atom_id res chain seq x y z
N MET A 1 20.14 4.71 -24.31
CA MET A 1 19.07 3.70 -24.22
C MET A 1 17.79 4.30 -24.76
N LYS A 2 16.99 3.56 -25.55
CA LYS A 2 15.62 3.99 -25.94
C LYS A 2 14.63 3.38 -24.96
N LEU A 3 13.64 4.15 -24.51
CA LEU A 3 12.59 3.67 -23.62
C LEU A 3 11.59 2.82 -24.41
N THR A 4 11.66 1.50 -24.25
CA THR A 4 10.82 0.51 -24.94
C THR A 4 10.38 -0.56 -23.93
N LEU A 5 9.32 -1.30 -24.23
CA LEU A 5 8.87 -2.39 -23.34
C LEU A 5 9.99 -3.40 -23.05
N ASP A 6 10.80 -3.72 -24.05
CA ASP A 6 11.90 -4.68 -23.89
C ASP A 6 13.03 -4.15 -23.00
N THR A 7 13.32 -2.84 -23.06
CA THR A 7 14.31 -2.24 -22.17
C THR A 7 13.77 -2.13 -20.75
N LEU A 8 12.49 -1.76 -20.56
CA LEU A 8 11.84 -1.69 -19.25
C LEU A 8 11.75 -3.06 -18.55
N LYS A 9 11.48 -4.12 -19.32
CA LYS A 9 11.51 -5.51 -18.80
C LYS A 9 12.91 -5.89 -18.33
N LYS A 10 13.94 -5.55 -19.10
CA LYS A 10 15.35 -5.86 -18.76
C LYS A 10 15.86 -5.07 -17.56
N THR A 11 15.38 -3.85 -17.36
CA THR A 11 15.81 -2.99 -16.24
C THR A 11 15.01 -3.21 -14.97
N GLY A 12 14.00 -4.11 -14.95
CA GLY A 12 13.16 -4.33 -13.78
C GLY A 12 12.26 -3.13 -13.43
N ALA A 13 11.85 -2.35 -14.43
CA ALA A 13 11.09 -1.11 -14.20
C ALA A 13 9.63 -1.33 -13.76
N PHE A 14 9.14 -2.57 -13.81
CA PHE A 14 7.81 -2.94 -13.31
C PHE A 14 7.90 -3.36 -11.86
N THR A 15 6.94 -2.92 -11.04
CA THR A 15 6.92 -3.10 -9.58
C THR A 15 6.80 -4.55 -9.09
N GLY A 16 6.74 -5.52 -10.01
CA GLY A 16 6.65 -6.93 -9.68
C GLY A 16 5.25 -7.38 -9.26
N ARG A 17 5.20 -8.60 -8.71
CA ARG A 17 3.98 -9.22 -8.19
C ARG A 17 3.63 -8.66 -6.81
N PRO A 18 2.36 -8.74 -6.38
CA PRO A 18 1.99 -8.45 -5.00
C PRO A 18 2.80 -9.26 -3.98
N VAL A 19 3.09 -8.65 -2.84
CA VAL A 19 3.81 -9.28 -1.72
C VAL A 19 2.79 -9.76 -0.69
N GLU A 20 2.84 -11.04 -0.36
CA GLU A 20 2.01 -11.64 0.68
C GLU A 20 2.41 -11.13 2.07
N LYS A 21 1.42 -10.73 2.87
CA LYS A 21 1.59 -10.26 4.25
C LYS A 21 0.48 -10.80 5.14
N GLU A 22 0.87 -11.22 6.34
CA GLU A 22 -0.07 -11.50 7.41
C GLU A 22 -0.31 -10.21 8.21
N ILE A 23 -1.58 -9.82 8.38
CA ILE A 23 -1.98 -8.70 9.21
C ILE A 23 -2.74 -9.19 10.43
N LYS A 24 -2.59 -8.46 11.54
CA LYS A 24 -3.31 -8.72 12.79
C LYS A 24 -3.96 -7.43 13.26
N TRP A 25 -5.23 -7.52 13.64
CA TRP A 25 -5.95 -6.39 14.21
C TRP A 25 -6.95 -6.87 15.26
N LYS A 26 -7.32 -5.95 16.16
CA LYS A 26 -8.37 -6.21 17.14
C LYS A 26 -9.69 -5.67 16.59
N GLY A 27 -10.66 -6.54 16.38
CA GLY A 27 -11.99 -6.16 15.89
C GLY A 27 -12.79 -5.37 16.90
N ALA A 28 -13.91 -4.79 16.46
CA ALA A 28 -14.84 -4.06 17.32
C ALA A 28 -15.45 -4.94 18.44
N ASP A 29 -15.51 -6.25 18.22
CA ASP A 29 -15.92 -7.25 19.22
C ASP A 29 -14.84 -7.55 20.29
N GLY A 30 -13.69 -6.88 20.18
CA GLY A 30 -12.56 -7.02 21.09
C GLY A 30 -11.69 -8.27 20.84
N LYS A 31 -11.97 -9.06 19.80
CA LYS A 31 -11.18 -10.25 19.46
C LYS A 31 -10.04 -9.91 18.51
N GLU A 32 -8.96 -10.67 18.59
CA GLU A 32 -7.90 -10.60 17.60
C GLU A 32 -8.28 -11.38 16.34
N HIS A 33 -8.07 -10.76 15.20
CA HIS A 33 -8.21 -11.35 13.88
C HIS A 33 -6.86 -11.38 13.19
N ILE A 34 -6.63 -12.44 12.43
CA ILE A 34 -5.45 -12.64 11.61
C ILE A 34 -5.93 -12.92 10.19
N ALA A 35 -5.39 -12.21 9.21
CA ALA A 35 -5.69 -12.46 7.81
C ALA A 35 -4.45 -12.30 6.94
N THR A 36 -4.41 -13.08 5.86
CA THR A 36 -3.44 -12.89 4.78
C THR A 36 -3.97 -11.85 3.80
N THR A 37 -3.13 -10.91 3.43
CA THR A 37 -3.40 -9.88 2.42
C THR A 37 -2.23 -9.80 1.45
N TYR A 38 -2.48 -9.30 0.24
CA TYR A 38 -1.42 -9.06 -0.74
C TYR A 38 -1.28 -7.58 -1.01
N ILE A 39 -0.03 -7.11 -1.02
CA ILE A 39 0.27 -5.69 -1.13
C ILE A 39 1.08 -5.44 -2.38
N ARG A 40 0.56 -4.57 -3.23
CA ARG A 40 1.25 -4.08 -4.40
C ARG A 40 2.34 -3.07 -3.97
N PRO A 41 3.61 -3.29 -4.34
CA PRO A 41 4.66 -2.30 -4.12
C PRO A 41 4.33 -0.96 -4.79
N LEU A 42 4.84 0.14 -4.23
CA LEU A 42 4.65 1.49 -4.76
C LEU A 42 4.92 1.54 -6.27
N GLY A 43 3.94 2.05 -7.01
CA GLY A 43 3.93 2.05 -8.46
C GLY A 43 2.94 3.04 -9.04
N TYR A 44 2.54 2.79 -10.29
CA TYR A 44 1.63 3.69 -11.00
C TYR A 44 0.26 3.84 -10.30
N HIS A 45 -0.28 2.76 -9.71
CA HIS A 45 -1.56 2.81 -9.00
C HIS A 45 -1.52 3.72 -7.76
N THR A 46 -0.45 3.64 -6.96
CA THR A 46 -0.30 4.53 -5.80
C THR A 46 -0.01 5.96 -6.22
N ALA A 47 0.82 6.17 -7.25
CA ALA A 47 1.11 7.51 -7.77
C ALA A 47 -0.14 8.22 -8.33
N THR A 48 -1.01 7.49 -9.04
CA THR A 48 -2.28 8.04 -9.53
C THR A 48 -3.22 8.37 -8.38
N SER A 49 -3.31 7.50 -7.35
CA SER A 49 -4.06 7.79 -6.14
C SER A 49 -3.55 9.05 -5.42
N ASP A 50 -2.25 9.18 -5.24
CA ASP A 50 -1.64 10.35 -4.56
C ASP A 50 -1.95 11.66 -5.31
N VAL A 51 -1.91 11.66 -6.65
CA VAL A 51 -2.30 12.82 -7.47
C VAL A 51 -3.78 13.15 -7.30
N LEU A 52 -4.66 12.15 -7.36
CA LEU A 52 -6.11 12.37 -7.19
C LEU A 52 -6.43 12.91 -5.79
N ALA A 53 -5.74 12.42 -4.76
CA ALA A 53 -5.87 12.90 -3.39
C ALA A 53 -5.37 14.35 -3.25
N GLY A 54 -4.21 14.68 -3.82
CA GLY A 54 -3.68 16.05 -3.82
C GLY A 54 -4.58 17.07 -4.54
N LEU A 55 -5.42 16.59 -5.48
CA LEU A 55 -6.45 17.39 -6.15
C LEU A 55 -7.80 17.40 -5.41
N GLY A 56 -7.90 16.75 -4.24
CA GLY A 56 -9.13 16.67 -3.45
C GLY A 56 -10.24 15.83 -4.09
N LYS A 57 -9.91 14.95 -5.06
CA LYS A 57 -10.92 14.12 -5.76
C LYS A 57 -11.27 12.83 -5.04
N ILE A 58 -10.36 12.34 -4.19
CA ILE A 58 -10.54 11.14 -3.38
C ILE A 58 -9.94 11.38 -1.99
N ASP A 59 -10.38 10.60 -1.02
CA ASP A 59 -9.72 10.54 0.28
C ASP A 59 -8.32 9.93 0.12
N GLY A 60 -7.31 10.61 0.68
CA GLY A 60 -5.91 10.21 0.49
C GLY A 60 -5.53 8.90 1.19
N VAL A 61 -6.11 8.62 2.35
CA VAL A 61 -5.83 7.40 3.10
C VAL A 61 -6.56 6.23 2.46
N ALA A 62 -7.84 6.39 2.16
CA ALA A 62 -8.65 5.39 1.49
C ALA A 62 -8.12 5.06 0.08
N GLY A 63 -7.71 6.07 -0.67
CA GLY A 63 -7.08 5.90 -1.98
C GLY A 63 -5.80 5.09 -1.88
N ARG A 64 -4.93 5.40 -0.91
CA ARG A 64 -3.69 4.65 -0.71
C ARG A 64 -3.93 3.19 -0.35
N ILE A 65 -4.91 2.91 0.52
CA ILE A 65 -5.29 1.53 0.87
C ILE A 65 -5.84 0.79 -0.35
N ALA A 66 -6.82 1.37 -1.06
CA ALA A 66 -7.43 0.76 -2.23
C ALA A 66 -6.41 0.50 -3.37
N ALA A 67 -5.47 1.41 -3.59
CA ALA A 67 -4.44 1.28 -4.61
C ALA A 67 -3.35 0.25 -4.28
N SER A 68 -3.12 -0.04 -2.99
CA SER A 68 -2.06 -0.94 -2.53
C SER A 68 -2.54 -2.34 -2.20
N ILE A 69 -3.76 -2.49 -1.66
CA ILE A 69 -4.27 -3.80 -1.23
C ILE A 69 -4.95 -4.53 -2.38
N CYS A 70 -4.49 -5.74 -2.66
CA CYS A 70 -4.96 -6.57 -3.75
C CYS A 70 -5.03 -8.06 -3.36
N ASP A 71 -5.59 -8.87 -4.26
CA ASP A 71 -5.52 -10.32 -4.19
C ASP A 71 -4.17 -10.85 -4.73
N GLU A 72 -3.99 -12.17 -4.70
CA GLU A 72 -2.82 -12.89 -5.21
C GLU A 72 -2.54 -12.62 -6.71
N ASN A 73 -3.58 -12.25 -7.47
CA ASN A 73 -3.52 -11.96 -8.89
C ASN A 73 -3.29 -10.45 -9.17
N GLY A 74 -3.32 -9.62 -8.13
CA GLY A 74 -3.17 -8.18 -8.19
C GLY A 74 -4.47 -7.41 -8.43
N HIS A 75 -5.65 -8.03 -8.37
CA HIS A 75 -6.92 -7.30 -8.42
C HIS A 75 -7.18 -6.58 -7.11
N GLN A 76 -7.71 -5.36 -7.19
CA GLN A 76 -8.04 -4.55 -6.01
C GLN A 76 -9.11 -5.25 -5.17
N VAL A 77 -8.87 -5.36 -3.87
CA VAL A 77 -9.82 -5.95 -2.89
C VAL A 77 -10.81 -4.90 -2.39
N PHE A 78 -10.38 -3.63 -2.33
CA PHE A 78 -11.19 -2.52 -1.84
C PHE A 78 -11.29 -1.43 -2.91
N THR A 79 -12.43 -0.77 -2.97
CA THR A 79 -12.56 0.56 -3.55
C THR A 79 -12.34 1.65 -2.49
N VAL A 80 -12.14 2.90 -2.92
CA VAL A 80 -12.10 4.05 -1.99
C VAL A 80 -13.35 4.10 -1.13
N SER A 81 -14.52 3.93 -1.76
CA SER A 81 -15.82 3.95 -1.08
C SER A 81 -16.03 2.77 -0.14
N ASP A 82 -15.34 1.64 -0.37
CA ASP A 82 -15.36 0.53 0.59
C ASP A 82 -14.66 0.89 1.89
N VAL A 83 -13.56 1.64 1.78
CA VAL A 83 -12.75 2.07 2.93
C VAL A 83 -13.47 3.16 3.73
N THR A 84 -14.05 4.15 3.03
CA THR A 84 -14.77 5.27 3.66
C THR A 84 -16.17 4.89 4.16
N GLY A 85 -16.71 3.75 3.71
CA GLY A 85 -18.05 3.28 4.07
C GLY A 85 -19.18 3.81 3.21
N GLU A 86 -18.85 4.55 2.14
CA GLU A 86 -19.83 5.09 1.19
C GLU A 86 -20.42 4.03 0.26
N ALA A 87 -19.73 2.89 0.09
CA ALA A 87 -20.18 1.80 -0.78
C ALA A 87 -21.41 1.07 -0.23
N ASP A 88 -21.54 0.99 1.10
CA ASP A 88 -22.66 0.34 1.79
C ASP A 88 -22.89 1.04 3.14
N PRO A 89 -23.95 1.85 3.28
CA PRO A 89 -24.26 2.58 4.51
C PRO A 89 -24.52 1.69 5.73
N GLU A 90 -24.98 0.44 5.54
CA GLU A 90 -25.23 -0.50 6.64
C GLU A 90 -23.93 -1.16 7.12
N ARG A 91 -22.95 -1.31 6.23
CA ARG A 91 -21.61 -1.82 6.57
C ARG A 91 -20.73 -0.75 7.22
N GLY A 92 -20.81 0.48 6.72
CA GLY A 92 -19.99 1.61 7.18
C GLY A 92 -18.50 1.49 6.79
N ALA A 93 -17.69 2.37 7.38
CA ALA A 93 -16.26 2.49 7.11
C ALA A 93 -15.46 1.31 7.68
N LEU A 94 -14.23 1.13 7.17
CA LEU A 94 -13.33 0.14 7.77
C LEU A 94 -13.01 0.47 9.23
N ASP A 95 -12.87 -0.59 10.03
CA ASP A 95 -12.46 -0.49 11.42
C ASP A 95 -11.10 0.24 11.56
N GLY A 96 -10.95 1.04 12.61
CA GLY A 96 -9.75 1.85 12.83
C GLY A 96 -8.50 1.01 13.02
N ASN A 97 -8.59 -0.12 13.75
CA ASN A 97 -7.44 -1.00 13.97
C ASN A 97 -7.07 -1.73 12.69
N LEU A 98 -8.06 -2.18 11.91
CA LEU A 98 -7.82 -2.76 10.59
C LEU A 98 -7.15 -1.75 9.65
N THR A 99 -7.64 -0.51 9.62
CA THR A 99 -7.08 0.57 8.79
C THR A 99 -5.60 0.80 9.12
N VAL A 100 -5.25 0.89 10.41
CA VAL A 100 -3.85 1.03 10.84
C VAL A 100 -3.01 -0.20 10.46
N ALA A 101 -3.53 -1.41 10.66
CA ALA A 101 -2.82 -2.64 10.30
C ALA A 101 -2.50 -2.71 8.80
N LEU A 102 -3.45 -2.31 7.94
CA LEU A 102 -3.23 -2.24 6.49
C LEU A 102 -2.17 -1.21 6.13
N LEU A 103 -2.20 -0.02 6.73
CA LEU A 103 -1.20 1.03 6.47
C LEU A 103 0.21 0.61 6.89
N LEU A 104 0.35 -0.07 8.03
CA LEU A 104 1.62 -0.61 8.48
C LEU A 104 2.16 -1.67 7.52
N ALA A 105 1.31 -2.59 7.08
CA ALA A 105 1.73 -3.62 6.13
C ALA A 105 2.13 -3.01 4.77
N ILE A 106 1.42 -1.97 4.31
CA ILE A 106 1.79 -1.21 3.12
C ILE A 106 3.16 -0.55 3.32
N GLN A 107 3.39 0.07 4.47
CA GLN A 107 4.67 0.69 4.79
C GLN A 107 5.79 -0.35 4.76
N GLU A 108 5.63 -1.51 5.40
CA GLU A 108 6.64 -2.56 5.42
C GLU A 108 7.06 -3.02 4.02
N VAL A 109 6.09 -3.24 3.12
CA VAL A 109 6.38 -3.67 1.74
C VAL A 109 7.16 -2.60 0.97
N ASN A 110 6.92 -1.34 1.28
CA ASN A 110 7.59 -0.23 0.60
C ASN A 110 8.94 0.16 1.24
N ASP A 111 9.11 -0.09 2.54
CA ASP A 111 10.36 0.12 3.26
C ASP A 111 11.32 -1.08 3.08
N LEU A 112 10.83 -2.26 2.70
CA LEU A 112 11.64 -3.42 2.29
C LEU A 112 12.59 -3.12 1.09
N GLY A 113 12.30 -2.08 0.31
CA GLY A 113 13.20 -1.58 -0.75
C GLY A 113 14.18 -0.48 -0.30
N LYS A 114 14.05 0.02 0.94
CA LYS A 114 14.92 1.04 1.54
C LYS A 114 15.90 0.39 2.52
N THR A 115 16.67 -0.58 2.07
CA THR A 115 17.86 -1.01 2.82
C THR A 115 18.91 0.10 2.80
N ASP A 116 19.10 0.74 3.95
CA ASP A 116 20.35 1.33 4.44
C ASP A 116 21.17 2.22 3.47
N SER A 117 20.68 3.42 3.15
CA SER A 117 21.55 4.52 2.70
C SER A 117 21.99 5.43 3.86
N ALA A 118 21.74 5.05 5.11
CA ALA A 118 22.34 5.70 6.27
C ALA A 118 23.76 5.18 6.50
N GLN A 119 24.65 5.37 5.51
CA GLN A 119 26.07 5.46 5.82
C GLN A 119 26.25 6.65 6.76
N LYS A 120 26.29 6.36 8.05
CA LYS A 120 26.71 7.25 9.13
C LYS A 120 28.05 7.87 8.72
N MET A 121 28.03 9.08 8.14
CA MET A 121 29.23 9.88 7.96
C MET A 121 29.79 10.12 9.36
N LYS A 122 30.83 9.36 9.72
CA LYS A 122 31.68 9.72 10.84
C LYS A 122 32.35 11.04 10.43
N SER A 123 31.81 12.15 10.92
CA SER A 123 32.50 13.44 10.89
C SER A 123 33.79 13.27 11.68
N GLY A 124 34.90 13.04 10.99
CA GLY A 124 36.23 13.11 11.56
C GLY A 124 36.52 14.57 11.88
N ALA A 125 36.40 14.95 13.16
CA ALA A 125 37.09 16.12 13.66
C ALA A 125 38.54 15.71 13.89
N ASN A 126 39.43 16.29 13.10
CA ASN A 126 40.88 16.28 13.30
C ASN A 126 41.27 17.63 13.91
#